data_AF-A0A535EKN7-F1
#
_entry.id   AF-A0A535EKN7-F1
#
_cell.length_a   1.000
_cell.length_b   1.000
_cell.length_c   1.000
_cell.angle_alpha   90.00
_cell.angle_beta   90.00
_cell.angle_gamma   90.00
#
_symmetry.space_group_name_H-M   'P 1'
#
loop_
_entity.id
_entity.type
_entity.pdbx_description
1 polymer ?
#
loop_
_entity_poly.entity_id
_entity_poly.type
_entity_poly.pdbx_seq_one_letter_code
_entity_poly.pdbx_strand_id
1 'polypeptide(L)'
;MCTLQLDAIQGAIDEDFSFVPDDPDANDTFAARSEDVGLSWTLGHVVVHTTASSEESAALALTLARGLAIDGRSRYEVPWERATSAGFARRRIEESRRMRLSMLAAWPEQPHLENFYSPFEDRPAMNAVGRFLSGLAHDTSHLEQMRKIMVQARRRRSAA
;
A
#
# COMPACT_ATOMS: atom_id res chain seq x y z
N MET A 1 8.76 -6.97 -0.01
CA MET A 1 7.61 -6.32 -0.71
C MET A 1 8.03 -5.15 -1.57
N CYS A 2 8.61 -4.07 -1.03
CA CYS A 2 8.97 -2.89 -1.84
C CYS A 2 9.89 -3.20 -3.04
N THR A 3 10.80 -4.17 -2.95
CA THR A 3 11.60 -4.62 -4.12
C THR A 3 10.70 -5.12 -5.24
N LEU A 4 9.73 -6.01 -4.94
CA LEU A 4 8.78 -6.52 -5.92
C LEU A 4 7.91 -5.42 -6.54
N GLN A 5 7.55 -4.39 -5.76
CA GLN A 5 6.83 -3.22 -6.27
C GLN A 5 7.68 -2.40 -7.24
N LEU A 6 8.97 -2.19 -6.93
CA LEU A 6 9.91 -1.50 -7.83
C LEU A 6 10.14 -2.30 -9.12
N ASP A 7 10.26 -3.63 -9.00
CA ASP A 7 10.38 -4.53 -10.16
C ASP A 7 9.12 -4.49 -11.02
N ALA A 8 7.94 -4.44 -10.41
CA ALA A 8 6.67 -4.33 -11.13
C ALA A 8 6.60 -3.05 -11.98
N ILE A 9 7.18 -1.93 -11.52
CA ILE A 9 7.22 -0.65 -12.24
C ILE A 9 8.54 -0.43 -13.01
N GLN A 10 9.32 -1.49 -13.22
CA GLN A 10 10.56 -1.39 -13.99
C GLN A 10 10.26 -0.99 -15.44
N GLY A 11 11.01 0.00 -15.94
CA GLY A 11 10.80 0.57 -17.27
C GLY A 11 9.50 1.37 -17.43
N ALA A 12 8.83 1.71 -16.32
CA ALA A 12 7.71 2.64 -16.34
C ALA A 12 8.19 4.07 -16.63
N ILE A 13 7.43 4.78 -17.45
CA ILE A 13 7.57 6.21 -17.79
C ILE A 13 6.41 6.99 -17.17
N ASP A 14 6.47 8.33 -17.20
CA ASP A 14 5.51 9.17 -16.49
C ASP A 14 4.07 9.00 -17.01
N GLU A 15 3.89 8.80 -18.32
CA GLU A 15 2.59 8.56 -18.95
C GLU A 15 1.91 7.26 -18.47
N ASP A 16 2.67 6.28 -17.98
CA ASP A 16 2.11 5.04 -17.43
C ASP A 16 1.38 5.27 -16.10
N PHE A 17 1.72 6.35 -15.38
CA PHE A 17 1.15 6.65 -14.06
C PHE A 17 -0.15 7.45 -14.14
N SER A 18 -0.39 8.14 -15.24
CA SER A 18 -1.65 8.83 -15.54
C SER A 18 -2.57 8.03 -16.47
N PHE A 19 -2.08 6.92 -17.03
CA PHE A 19 -2.90 5.97 -17.77
C PHE A 19 -3.96 5.31 -16.87
N VAL A 20 -5.21 5.41 -17.28
CA VAL A 20 -6.35 4.71 -16.67
C VAL A 20 -6.46 3.33 -17.32
N PRO A 21 -6.24 2.22 -16.58
CA PRO A 21 -6.35 0.88 -17.13
C PRO A 21 -7.82 0.50 -17.36
N ASP A 22 -8.04 -0.46 -18.24
CA ASP A 22 -9.31 -1.18 -18.30
C ASP A 22 -9.37 -2.17 -17.13
N ASP A 23 -10.31 -1.93 -16.21
CA ASP A 23 -10.58 -2.76 -15.04
C ASP A 23 -12.11 -2.82 -14.81
N PRO A 24 -12.80 -3.78 -15.46
CA PRO A 24 -14.27 -3.88 -15.39
C PRO A 24 -14.77 -4.29 -13.99
N ASP A 25 -13.87 -4.78 -13.13
CA ASP A 25 -14.16 -5.20 -11.76
C ASP A 25 -13.86 -4.08 -10.74
N ALA A 26 -13.51 -2.87 -11.20
CA ALA A 26 -13.21 -1.73 -10.33
C ALA A 26 -14.41 -1.39 -9.43
N ASN A 27 -14.22 -1.59 -8.12
CA ASN A 27 -15.23 -1.33 -7.10
C ASN A 27 -14.57 -1.05 -5.74
N ASP A 28 -14.17 0.20 -5.53
CA ASP A 28 -13.66 0.68 -4.25
C ASP A 28 -14.81 1.20 -3.37
N THR A 29 -15.38 0.33 -2.55
CA THR A 29 -16.44 0.68 -1.60
C THR A 29 -15.97 1.63 -0.48
N PHE A 30 -14.68 1.90 -0.38
CA PHE A 30 -14.07 2.79 0.61
C PHE A 30 -13.53 4.09 0.00
N ALA A 31 -13.87 4.37 -1.25
CA ALA A 31 -13.47 5.58 -1.93
C ALA A 31 -13.87 6.83 -1.14
N ALA A 32 -12.98 7.84 -1.11
CA ALA A 32 -13.23 9.09 -0.39
C ALA A 32 -14.42 9.89 -0.97
N ARG A 33 -14.70 9.71 -2.27
CA ARG A 33 -15.83 10.31 -2.98
C ARG A 33 -16.66 9.20 -3.61
N SER A 34 -17.98 9.33 -3.57
CA SER A 34 -18.89 8.33 -4.15
C SER A 34 -18.74 8.18 -5.67
N GLU A 35 -18.27 9.23 -6.36
CA GLU A 35 -17.98 9.20 -7.79
C GLU A 35 -16.75 8.35 -8.16
N ASP A 36 -15.87 8.08 -7.19
CA ASP A 36 -14.63 7.33 -7.41
C ASP A 36 -14.79 5.81 -7.19
N VAL A 37 -15.97 5.34 -6.72
CA VAL A 37 -16.19 3.92 -6.37
C VAL A 37 -15.92 2.98 -7.55
N GLY A 38 -16.38 3.35 -8.76
CA GLY A 38 -16.16 2.57 -9.99
C GLY A 38 -14.89 2.95 -10.76
N LEU A 39 -14.00 3.77 -10.17
CA LEU A 39 -12.83 4.28 -10.87
C LEU A 39 -11.74 3.21 -10.94
N SER A 40 -11.32 2.85 -12.16
CA SER A 40 -10.15 2.00 -12.37
C SER A 40 -8.89 2.71 -11.86
N TRP A 41 -8.19 2.09 -10.91
CA TRP A 41 -7.02 2.70 -10.28
C TRP A 41 -5.85 2.78 -11.24
N THR A 42 -5.27 3.98 -11.39
CA THR A 42 -4.00 4.16 -12.11
C THR A 42 -2.86 3.49 -11.35
N LEU A 43 -1.71 3.31 -12.02
CA LEU A 43 -0.51 2.82 -11.36
C LEU A 43 -0.10 3.71 -10.17
N GLY A 44 -0.27 5.03 -10.31
CA GLY A 44 -0.01 6.00 -9.25
C GLY A 44 -0.90 5.78 -8.02
N HIS A 45 -2.19 5.52 -8.25
CA HIS A 45 -3.17 5.24 -7.20
C HIS A 45 -2.77 3.98 -6.41
N VAL A 46 -2.48 2.87 -7.10
CA VAL A 46 -2.05 1.63 -6.44
C VAL A 46 -0.78 1.84 -5.58
N VAL A 47 0.17 2.65 -6.05
CA VAL A 47 1.40 2.96 -5.30
C VAL A 47 1.11 3.74 -4.01
N VAL A 48 0.33 4.82 -4.06
CA VAL A 48 0.04 5.61 -2.85
C VAL A 48 -0.79 4.81 -1.85
N HIS A 49 -1.72 4.00 -2.33
CA HIS A 49 -2.59 3.16 -1.50
C HIS A 49 -1.83 2.08 -0.74
N THR A 50 -1.02 1.30 -1.47
CA THR A 50 -0.26 0.19 -0.87
C THR A 50 0.77 0.70 0.12
N THR A 51 1.50 1.76 -0.22
CA THR A 51 2.50 2.36 0.67
C THR A 51 1.86 2.90 1.96
N ALA A 52 0.75 3.65 1.87
CA ALA A 52 0.03 4.16 3.04
C ALA A 52 -0.53 3.03 3.93
N SER A 53 -1.10 1.98 3.33
CA SER A 53 -1.67 0.84 4.05
C SER A 53 -0.60 0.04 4.82
N SER A 54 0.56 -0.15 4.20
CA SER A 54 1.69 -0.85 4.82
C SER A 54 2.39 -0.03 5.89
N GLU A 55 2.47 1.29 5.73
CA GLU A 55 3.00 2.19 6.76
C GLU A 55 2.12 2.24 7.99
N GLU A 56 0.81 2.37 7.83
CA GLU A 56 -0.15 2.26 8.94
C GLU A 56 0.01 0.92 9.66
N SER A 57 0.12 -0.18 8.91
CA SER A 57 0.30 -1.51 9.50
C SER A 57 1.60 -1.60 10.31
N ALA A 58 2.69 -1.01 9.84
CA ALA A 58 3.96 -0.98 10.57
C ALA A 58 3.90 -0.08 11.81
N ALA A 59 3.24 1.08 11.73
CA ALA A 59 3.07 2.00 12.85
C ALA A 59 2.24 1.36 13.97
N LEU A 60 1.10 0.75 13.62
CA LEU A 60 0.25 0.05 14.57
C LEU A 60 0.94 -1.18 15.18
N ALA A 61 1.74 -1.90 14.39
CA ALA A 61 2.53 -3.01 14.91
C ALA A 61 3.57 -2.56 15.95
N LEU A 62 4.24 -1.41 15.72
CA LEU A 62 5.13 -0.80 16.70
C LEU A 62 4.38 -0.41 17.99
N THR A 63 3.18 0.16 17.89
CA THR A 63 2.33 0.47 19.05
C THR A 63 2.04 -0.79 19.87
N LEU A 64 1.62 -1.87 19.23
CA LEU A 64 1.35 -3.15 19.90
C LEU A 64 2.60 -3.74 20.54
N ALA A 65 3.74 -3.72 19.84
CA ALA A 65 5.02 -4.24 20.33
C ALA A 65 5.49 -3.54 21.62
N ARG A 66 5.07 -2.29 21.83
CA ARG A 66 5.33 -1.50 23.05
C ARG A 66 4.29 -1.73 24.16
N GLY A 67 3.33 -2.64 23.97
CA GLY A 67 2.29 -2.96 24.95
C GLY A 67 1.17 -1.93 25.02
N LEU A 68 1.04 -1.06 24.01
CA LEU A 68 0.00 -0.02 23.98
C LEU A 68 -1.22 -0.48 23.18
N ALA A 69 -2.40 -0.01 23.58
CA ALA A 69 -3.62 -0.20 22.80
C ALA A 69 -3.55 0.60 21.50
N ILE A 70 -4.20 0.08 20.45
CA ILE A 70 -4.43 0.81 19.21
C ILE A 70 -5.71 1.64 19.36
N ASP A 71 -5.62 2.92 19.02
CA ASP A 71 -6.77 3.81 18.94
C ASP A 71 -6.86 4.41 17.52
N GLY A 72 -8.02 4.26 16.89
CA GLY A 72 -8.33 4.83 15.58
C GLY A 72 -7.44 4.38 14.41
N ARG A 73 -7.52 5.16 13.32
CA ARG A 73 -6.68 5.00 12.12
C ARG A 73 -5.43 5.87 12.24
N SER A 74 -4.32 5.35 11.74
CA SER A 74 -3.04 6.10 11.66
C SER A 74 -2.55 6.27 10.22
N ARG A 75 -3.43 6.04 9.24
CA ARG A 75 -3.12 6.22 7.82
C ARG A 75 -3.24 7.68 7.39
N TYR A 76 -2.21 8.15 6.69
CA TYR A 76 -2.30 9.25 5.76
C TYR A 76 -1.95 8.74 4.36
N GLU A 77 -2.86 8.90 3.41
CA GLU A 77 -2.65 8.53 2.02
C GLU A 77 -2.42 9.80 1.19
N VAL A 78 -1.34 9.80 0.40
CA VAL A 78 -1.05 10.93 -0.50
C VAL A 78 -2.12 10.92 -1.60
N PRO A 79 -2.74 12.08 -1.93
CA PRO A 79 -3.73 12.14 -3.01
C PRO A 79 -3.18 11.55 -4.31
N TRP A 80 -3.88 10.57 -4.88
CA TRP A 80 -3.40 9.78 -6.00
C TRP A 80 -3.18 10.62 -7.26
N GLU A 81 -3.87 11.76 -7.39
CA GLU A 81 -3.73 12.74 -8.47
C GLU A 81 -2.32 13.36 -8.50
N ARG A 82 -1.58 13.26 -7.40
CA ARG A 82 -0.17 13.70 -7.32
C ARG A 82 0.82 12.65 -7.80
N ALA A 83 0.40 11.40 -7.92
CA ALA A 83 1.26 10.25 -8.22
C ALA A 83 1.40 10.01 -9.73
N THR A 84 1.80 11.03 -10.49
CA THR A 84 1.76 11.06 -11.96
C THR A 84 3.10 10.81 -12.65
N SER A 85 4.16 10.46 -11.92
CA SER A 85 5.49 10.23 -12.49
C SER A 85 6.18 9.01 -11.91
N ALA A 86 7.04 8.40 -12.73
CA ALA A 86 7.86 7.27 -12.33
C ALA A 86 8.87 7.66 -11.24
N GLY A 87 9.38 8.89 -11.32
CA GLY A 87 10.25 9.46 -10.30
C GLY A 87 9.55 9.61 -8.95
N PHE A 88 8.29 10.08 -8.92
CA PHE A 88 7.49 10.15 -7.69
C PHE A 88 7.27 8.76 -7.10
N ALA A 89 6.81 7.80 -7.91
CA ALA A 89 6.48 6.46 -7.43
C ALA A 89 7.68 5.73 -6.81
N ARG A 90 8.85 5.79 -7.47
CA ARG A 90 10.08 5.17 -6.95
C ARG A 90 10.48 5.77 -5.60
N ARG A 91 10.46 7.10 -5.47
CA ARG A 91 10.74 7.78 -4.20
C ARG A 91 9.73 7.39 -3.13
N ARG A 92 8.44 7.33 -3.45
CA ARG A 92 7.37 6.96 -2.53
C ARG A 92 7.53 5.53 -1.99
N ILE A 93 7.89 4.58 -2.86
CA ILE A 93 8.13 3.17 -2.48
C ILE A 93 9.38 3.05 -1.60
N GLU A 94 10.48 3.73 -1.95
CA GLU A 94 11.71 3.70 -1.14
C GLU A 94 11.53 4.42 0.22
N GLU A 95 10.78 5.52 0.25
CA GLU A 95 10.39 6.18 1.50
C GLU A 95 9.57 5.24 2.38
N SER A 96 8.57 4.56 1.80
CA SER A 96 7.77 3.56 2.51
C SER A 96 8.64 2.44 3.10
N ARG A 97 9.59 1.93 2.30
CA ARG A 97 10.56 0.92 2.75
C ARG A 97 11.34 1.42 3.96
N ARG A 98 11.93 2.62 3.87
CA ARG A 98 12.70 3.24 4.96
C ARG A 98 11.86 3.37 6.23
N MET A 99 10.64 3.89 6.11
CA MET A 99 9.73 4.08 7.26
C MET A 99 9.39 2.75 7.93
N ARG A 100 8.97 1.74 7.15
CA ARG A 100 8.58 0.42 7.67
C ARG A 100 9.74 -0.31 8.33
N LEU A 101 10.93 -0.26 7.75
CA LEU A 101 12.14 -0.83 8.36
C LEU A 101 12.51 -0.10 9.66
N SER A 102 12.38 1.23 9.69
CA SER A 102 12.65 2.00 10.91
C SER A 102 11.66 1.67 12.03
N MET A 103 10.37 1.55 11.71
CA MET A 103 9.33 1.17 12.68
C MET A 103 9.54 -0.26 13.19
N LEU A 104 10.00 -1.18 12.35
CA LEU A 104 10.35 -2.54 12.77
C LEU A 104 11.60 -2.55 13.66
N ALA A 105 12.64 -1.82 13.28
CA ALA A 105 13.88 -1.72 14.05
C ALA A 105 13.68 -1.02 15.42
N ALA A 106 12.63 -0.23 15.56
CA ALA A 106 12.27 0.45 16.82
C ALA A 106 11.49 -0.43 17.81
N TRP A 107 11.23 -1.71 17.48
CA TRP A 107 10.61 -2.62 18.44
C TRP A 107 11.52 -2.82 19.66
N PRO A 108 10.95 -2.96 20.88
CA PRO A 108 11.73 -3.37 22.03
C PRO A 108 12.41 -4.72 21.78
N GLU A 109 13.56 -4.96 22.40
CA GLU A 109 14.25 -6.27 22.35
C GLU A 109 13.33 -7.40 22.82
N GLN A 110 12.45 -7.10 23.78
CA GLN A 110 11.38 -7.98 24.25
C GLN A 110 10.02 -7.34 23.94
N PRO A 111 9.45 -7.55 22.74
CA PRO A 111 8.17 -6.96 22.37
C PRO A 111 7.00 -7.65 23.10
N HIS A 112 5.95 -6.88 23.41
CA HIS A 112 4.72 -7.39 24.04
C HIS A 112 3.85 -8.16 23.04
N LEU A 113 4.19 -9.42 22.75
CA LEU A 113 3.49 -10.24 21.75
C LEU A 113 2.14 -10.82 22.22
N GLU A 114 1.84 -10.69 23.52
CA GLU A 114 0.52 -11.03 24.10
C GLU A 114 -0.48 -9.87 24.02
N ASN A 115 -0.07 -8.71 23.48
CA ASN A 115 -0.96 -7.58 23.26
C ASN A 115 -1.69 -7.75 21.93
N PHE A 116 -2.97 -8.13 22.00
CA PHE A 116 -3.82 -8.39 20.85
C PHE A 116 -4.80 -7.26 20.59
N TYR A 117 -5.04 -7.00 19.31
CA TYR A 117 -6.03 -6.03 18.83
C TYR A 117 -6.83 -6.64 17.69
N SER A 118 -8.12 -6.30 17.63
CA SER A 118 -8.94 -6.56 16.46
C SER A 118 -9.39 -5.24 15.81
N PRO A 119 -9.17 -5.04 14.49
CA PRO A 119 -9.57 -3.81 13.83
C PRO A 119 -11.07 -3.67 13.59
N PHE A 120 -11.82 -4.77 13.64
CA PHE A 120 -13.27 -4.79 13.51
C PHE A 120 -13.82 -6.10 14.08
N GLU A 121 -15.08 -6.10 14.51
CA GLU A 121 -15.71 -7.12 15.38
C GLU A 121 -15.49 -8.57 14.91
N ASP A 122 -15.57 -8.83 13.60
CA ASP A 122 -15.46 -10.18 13.03
C ASP A 122 -14.04 -10.60 12.59
N ARG A 123 -13.02 -9.77 12.80
CA ARG A 123 -11.64 -10.13 12.44
C ARG A 123 -10.95 -10.83 13.61
N PRO A 124 -10.22 -11.94 13.37
CA PRO A 124 -9.35 -12.51 14.38
C PRO A 124 -8.38 -11.47 14.93
N ALA A 125 -8.25 -11.44 16.26
CA ALA A 125 -7.33 -10.55 16.91
C ALA A 125 -5.88 -10.90 16.52
N MET A 126 -5.04 -9.88 16.40
CA MET A 126 -3.64 -10.02 16.02
C MET A 126 -2.74 -9.21 16.93
N ASN A 127 -1.54 -9.74 17.17
CA ASN A 127 -0.48 -9.02 17.87
C ASN A 127 0.38 -8.21 16.89
N ALA A 128 1.48 -7.63 17.39
CA ALA A 128 2.41 -6.84 16.60
C ALA A 128 2.91 -7.56 15.32
N VAL A 129 3.25 -8.85 15.41
CA VAL A 129 3.74 -9.64 14.27
C VAL A 129 2.64 -9.78 13.23
N GLY A 130 1.43 -10.21 13.66
CA GLY A 130 0.30 -10.35 12.77
C GLY A 130 -0.07 -9.03 12.08
N ARG A 131 -0.04 -7.91 12.81
CA ARG A 131 -0.34 -6.59 12.25
C ARG A 131 0.68 -6.17 11.19
N PHE A 132 1.98 -6.37 11.42
CA PHE A 132 3.03 -6.04 10.46
C PHE A 132 2.91 -6.91 9.20
N LEU A 133 2.73 -8.23 9.37
CA LEU A 133 2.56 -9.17 8.26
C LEU A 133 1.28 -8.89 7.46
N SER A 134 0.19 -8.45 8.10
CA SER A 134 -1.03 -8.06 7.39
C SER A 134 -0.79 -6.91 6.40
N GLY A 135 0.12 -5.98 6.70
CA GLY A 135 0.52 -4.94 5.74
C GLY A 135 1.25 -5.54 4.53
N LEU A 136 2.16 -6.50 4.76
CA LEU A 136 2.87 -7.19 3.67
C LEU A 136 1.94 -8.02 2.79
N ALA A 137 0.96 -8.69 3.41
CA ALA A 137 -0.05 -9.46 2.70
C ALA A 137 -0.91 -8.54 1.83
N HIS A 138 -1.28 -7.37 2.34
CA HIS A 138 -2.00 -6.35 1.58
C HIS A 138 -1.18 -5.77 0.41
N ASP A 139 0.13 -5.50 0.59
CA ASP A 139 0.99 -5.16 -0.55
C ASP A 139 0.96 -6.25 -1.64
N THR A 140 0.94 -7.52 -1.20
CA THR A 140 0.98 -8.67 -2.10
C THR A 140 -0.31 -8.79 -2.91
N SER A 141 -1.48 -8.54 -2.31
CA SER A 141 -2.77 -8.60 -3.03
C SER A 141 -2.87 -7.57 -4.16
N HIS A 142 -2.14 -6.45 -4.06
CA HIS A 142 -2.10 -5.42 -5.11
C HIS A 142 -0.95 -5.60 -6.12
N LEU A 143 -0.01 -6.51 -5.89
CA LEU A 143 1.15 -6.66 -6.78
C LEU A 143 0.73 -7.10 -8.19
N GLU A 144 -0.27 -7.97 -8.30
CA GLU A 144 -0.80 -8.40 -9.59
C GLU A 144 -1.55 -7.28 -10.32
N GLN A 145 -2.24 -6.40 -9.58
CA GLN A 145 -2.86 -5.20 -10.14
C GLN A 145 -1.80 -4.29 -10.79
N MET A 146 -0.70 -4.01 -10.08
CA MET A 146 0.42 -3.21 -10.62
C MET A 146 0.98 -3.81 -11.92
N ARG A 147 1.18 -5.14 -11.95
CA ARG A 147 1.70 -5.85 -13.13
C ARG A 147 0.74 -5.78 -14.31
N LYS A 148 -0.57 -5.99 -14.08
CA LYS A 148 -1.61 -5.88 -15.11
C LYS A 148 -1.65 -4.49 -15.72
N ILE A 149 -1.62 -3.44 -14.90
CA ILE A 149 -1.59 -2.04 -15.37
C ILE A 149 -0.36 -1.82 -16.25
N MET A 150 0.81 -2.28 -15.83
CA MET A 150 2.04 -2.14 -16.62
C MET A 150 2.01 -2.91 -17.95
N VAL A 151 1.36 -4.07 -18.01
CA VAL A 151 1.14 -4.79 -19.28
C VAL A 151 0.26 -3.96 -20.22
N GLN A 152 -0.83 -3.40 -19.72
CA GLN A 152 -1.72 -2.56 -20.52
C GLN A 152 -1.02 -1.28 -20.99
N ALA A 153 -0.28 -0.59 -20.10
CA ALA A 153 0.47 0.61 -20.43
C ALA A 153 1.50 0.35 -21.54
N ARG A 154 2.27 -0.74 -21.44
CA ARG A 154 3.24 -1.14 -22.48
C ARG A 154 2.57 -1.42 -23.83
N ARG A 155 1.43 -2.13 -23.83
CA ARG A 155 0.65 -2.38 -25.06
C ARG A 155 0.18 -1.08 -25.71
N ARG A 156 -0.32 -0.14 -24.91
CA ARG A 156 -0.74 1.19 -25.38
C ARG A 156 0.40 1.92 -26.08
N ARG A 157 1.62 1.89 -25.51
CA ARG A 157 2.80 2.52 -26.12
C ARG A 157 3.22 1.86 -27.43
N SER A 158 3.18 0.54 -27.50
CA SER A 158 3.52 -0.19 -28.73
C SER A 158 2.51 0.00 -29.87
N ALA A 159 1.29 0.45 -29.55
CA ALA A 159 0.23 0.72 -30.51
C ALA A 159 0.14 2.20 -30.94
N ALA A 160 0.92 3.09 -30.32
CA ALA A 160 1.01 4.51 -30.64
C ALA A 160 2.20 4.77 -31.58
#